data_AF-A0A2A5DVP3-F1
#
_entry.id   AF-A0A2A5DVP3-F1
#
_cell.length_a   1.000
_cell.length_b   1.000
_cell.length_c   1.000
_cell.angle_alpha   90.00
_cell.angle_beta   90.00
_cell.angle_gamma   90.00
#
_symmetry.space_group_name_H-M   'P 1'
#
loop_
_entity.id
_entity.type
_entity.pdbx_description
1 polymer ?
#
loop_
_entity_poly.entity_id
_entity_poly.type
_entity_poly.pdbx_seq_one_letter_code
_entity_poly.pdbx_strand_id
1 'polypeptide(L)'
;MRFTELMKPFSAEGPGRVLYLQIVAQTRQPEFYRHCGVPDTLDGRFEMLILHMFLVLRRLKGEDAPALSQELLDTLFADMDENLREMGVGDLSVGKRVKQMADAFYGRIAAYEDGLDGEAGVLEASLARNLFGTAKASPAALAVLAAYLRREAESLAALDMKAIRAGEVAFGPPPKAAKGQGG
;
A
#
# COMPACT_ATOMS: atom_id res chain seq x y z
N MET A 1 20.95 10.21 2.34
CA MET A 1 20.07 9.64 3.39
C MET A 1 19.58 8.28 2.92
N ARG A 2 19.67 7.24 3.75
CA ARG A 2 19.13 5.92 3.43
C ARG A 2 17.72 5.83 4.02
N PHE A 3 16.73 5.56 3.20
CA PHE A 3 15.30 5.50 3.57
C PHE A 3 14.98 4.48 4.68
N THR A 4 15.92 3.57 4.98
CA THR A 4 15.81 2.61 6.09
C THR A 4 15.69 3.27 7.46
N GLU A 5 16.04 4.56 7.60
CA GLU A 5 16.00 5.30 8.87
C GLU A 5 14.75 6.18 9.04
N LEU A 6 13.90 6.32 8.01
CA LEU A 6 12.77 7.28 7.96
C LEU A 6 11.44 6.69 8.46
N MET A 7 11.43 5.84 9.48
CA MET A 7 10.18 5.39 10.11
C MET A 7 10.46 5.02 11.57
N LYS A 8 10.19 5.96 12.49
CA LYS A 8 10.20 5.68 13.93
C LYS A 8 8.82 5.21 14.39
N PRO A 9 8.76 4.39 15.44
CA PRO A 9 7.50 3.93 15.99
C PRO A 9 6.73 5.06 16.72
N PHE A 10 5.61 5.52 16.16
CA PHE A 10 4.57 6.28 16.86
C PHE A 10 3.86 5.41 17.93
N SER A 11 3.41 6.02 19.04
CA SER A 11 2.94 5.36 20.29
C SER A 11 1.46 4.94 20.33
N ALA A 12 0.79 4.71 19.20
CA ALA A 12 -0.56 4.13 19.23
C ALA A 12 -0.49 2.61 19.47
N GLU A 13 -0.57 2.15 20.71
CA GLU A 13 -0.63 0.71 21.00
C GLU A 13 -1.95 0.12 20.51
N GLY A 14 -1.91 -0.98 19.75
CA GLY A 14 -3.11 -1.70 19.35
C GLY A 14 -2.97 -2.53 18.05
N PRO A 15 -4.00 -3.33 17.71
CA PRO A 15 -4.00 -4.21 16.54
C PRO A 15 -3.83 -3.47 15.20
N GLY A 16 -4.41 -2.28 15.05
CA GLY A 16 -4.29 -1.47 13.84
C GLY A 16 -2.86 -1.06 13.55
N ARG A 17 -2.08 -0.74 14.60
CA ARG A 17 -0.64 -0.48 14.45
C ARG A 17 0.15 -1.72 14.08
N VAL A 18 -0.19 -2.89 14.64
CA VAL A 18 0.48 -4.15 14.27
C VAL A 18 0.24 -4.45 12.79
N LEU A 19 -0.99 -4.29 12.30
CA LEU A 19 -1.31 -4.40 10.88
C LEU A 19 -0.48 -3.42 10.05
N TYR A 20 -0.42 -2.15 10.45
CA TYR A 20 0.37 -1.14 9.76
C TYR A 20 1.84 -1.55 9.62
N LEU A 21 2.47 -2.03 10.69
CA LEU A 21 3.87 -2.46 10.66
C LEU A 21 4.10 -3.66 9.75
N GLN A 22 3.16 -4.62 9.70
CA GLN A 22 3.23 -5.75 8.79
C GLN A 22 3.07 -5.33 7.32
N ILE A 23 2.15 -4.41 7.04
CA ILE A 23 1.97 -3.78 5.72
C ILE A 23 3.27 -3.09 5.30
N VAL A 24 3.85 -2.25 6.16
CA VAL A 24 5.12 -1.56 5.90
C VAL A 24 6.26 -2.53 5.66
N ALA A 25 6.37 -3.59 6.47
CA ALA A 25 7.39 -4.61 6.28
C ALA A 25 7.26 -5.29 4.91
N GLN A 26 6.03 -5.60 4.49
CA GLN A 26 5.78 -6.16 3.16
C GLN A 26 6.14 -5.17 2.04
N THR A 27 5.76 -3.91 2.16
CA THR A 27 5.99 -2.94 1.08
C THR A 27 7.48 -2.69 0.85
N ARG A 28 8.31 -2.84 1.90
CA ARG A 28 9.77 -2.68 1.86
C ARG A 28 10.53 -3.84 1.21
N GLN A 29 9.84 -4.91 0.79
CA GLN A 29 10.51 -6.03 0.14
C GLN A 29 11.21 -5.57 -1.15
N PRO A 30 12.53 -5.77 -1.28
CA PRO A 30 13.33 -5.17 -2.36
C PRO A 30 12.93 -5.65 -3.77
N GLU A 31 12.30 -6.82 -3.86
CA GLU A 31 11.87 -7.43 -5.11
C GLU A 31 10.83 -6.59 -5.87
N PHE A 32 9.94 -5.86 -5.17
CA PHE A 32 9.00 -4.97 -5.84
C PHE A 32 9.72 -3.93 -6.70
N TYR A 33 10.79 -3.37 -6.14
CA TYR A 33 11.56 -2.31 -6.78
C TYR A 33 12.56 -2.85 -7.80
N ARG A 34 13.19 -3.99 -7.49
CA ARG A 34 14.23 -4.58 -8.35
C ARG A 34 13.68 -5.39 -9.51
N HIS A 35 12.56 -6.09 -9.31
CA HIS A 35 12.07 -7.10 -10.25
C HIS A 35 10.72 -6.74 -10.87
N CYS A 36 9.88 -5.97 -10.18
CA CYS A 36 8.58 -5.57 -10.68
C CYS A 36 8.59 -4.18 -11.34
N GLY A 37 9.74 -3.49 -11.33
CA GLY A 37 9.93 -2.19 -11.98
C GLY A 37 9.28 -1.02 -11.23
N VAL A 38 8.80 -1.23 -10.01
CA VAL A 38 8.27 -0.14 -9.17
C VAL A 38 9.41 0.87 -8.92
N PRO A 39 9.19 2.17 -9.16
CA PRO A 39 10.22 3.18 -8.88
C PRO A 39 10.66 3.13 -7.41
N ASP A 40 11.96 2.99 -7.15
CA ASP A 40 12.53 3.06 -5.79
C ASP A 40 12.71 4.53 -5.35
N THR A 41 11.58 5.23 -5.25
CA THR A 41 11.49 6.63 -4.82
C THR A 41 10.56 6.75 -3.62
N LEU A 42 10.53 7.92 -2.98
CA LEU A 42 9.56 8.20 -1.91
C LEU A 42 8.12 7.95 -2.40
N ASP A 43 7.78 8.48 -3.57
CA ASP A 43 6.46 8.31 -4.17
C ASP A 43 6.16 6.84 -4.47
N GLY A 44 7.11 6.11 -5.10
CA GLY A 44 6.89 4.69 -5.41
C GLY A 44 6.73 3.82 -4.16
N ARG A 45 7.46 4.11 -3.09
CA ARG A 45 7.30 3.44 -1.79
C ARG A 45 5.96 3.77 -1.13
N PHE A 46 5.51 5.02 -1.22
CA PHE A 46 4.21 5.45 -0.74
C PHE A 46 3.07 4.80 -1.53
N GLU A 47 3.16 4.71 -2.86
CA GLU A 47 2.17 3.99 -3.67
C GLU A 47 2.06 2.51 -3.31
N MET A 48 3.20 1.85 -3.05
CA MET A 48 3.20 0.46 -2.56
C MET A 48 2.49 0.32 -1.21
N LEU A 49 2.73 1.26 -0.29
CA LEU A 49 2.03 1.33 0.99
C LEU A 49 0.52 1.47 0.78
N ILE A 50 0.07 2.41 -0.06
CA ILE A 50 -1.35 2.63 -0.36
C ILE A 50 -1.99 1.35 -0.91
N LEU A 51 -1.32 0.65 -1.84
CA LEU A 51 -1.81 -0.60 -2.42
C LEU A 51 -2.04 -1.70 -1.38
N HIS A 52 -1.16 -1.83 -0.39
CA HIS A 52 -1.31 -2.86 0.64
C HIS A 52 -2.30 -2.43 1.73
N MET A 53 -2.33 -1.14 2.08
CA MET A 53 -3.38 -0.56 2.94
C MET A 53 -4.76 -0.80 2.34
N PHE A 54 -4.92 -0.58 1.03
CA PHE A 54 -6.14 -0.88 0.29
C PHE A 54 -6.63 -2.32 0.51
N LEU A 55 -5.76 -3.30 0.29
CA LEU A 55 -6.13 -4.71 0.41
C LEU A 55 -6.64 -5.06 1.81
N VAL A 56 -5.99 -4.55 2.85
CA VAL A 56 -6.40 -4.78 4.24
C VAL A 56 -7.71 -4.04 4.56
N LEU A 57 -7.86 -2.79 4.15
CA LEU A 57 -9.10 -2.03 4.36
C LEU A 57 -10.29 -2.64 3.62
N ARG A 58 -10.08 -3.15 2.40
CA ARG A 58 -11.08 -3.88 1.63
C ARG A 58 -11.54 -5.13 2.39
N ARG A 59 -10.60 -5.89 2.97
CA ARG A 59 -10.90 -7.07 3.80
C ARG A 59 -11.72 -6.71 5.05
N LEU A 60 -11.34 -5.63 5.75
CA LEU A 60 -12.04 -5.17 6.97
C LEU A 60 -13.45 -4.64 6.68
N LYS A 61 -13.65 -3.98 5.55
CA LYS A 61 -14.96 -3.47 5.10
C LYS A 61 -15.99 -4.59 4.92
N GLY A 62 -15.57 -5.77 4.46
CA GLY A 62 -16.46 -6.93 4.26
C GLY A 62 -17.04 -7.54 5.55
N GLU A 63 -16.48 -7.19 6.72
CA GLU A 63 -16.76 -7.83 8.01
C GLU A 63 -17.18 -6.83 9.10
N ASP A 64 -17.51 -5.61 8.67
CA ASP A 64 -17.93 -4.51 9.53
C ASP A 64 -17.00 -4.33 10.76
N ALA A 65 -15.71 -4.09 10.49
CA ALA A 65 -14.70 -3.83 11.52
C ALA A 65 -14.27 -2.34 11.56
N PRO A 66 -15.20 -1.38 11.73
CA PRO A 66 -14.92 0.05 11.54
C PRO A 66 -13.87 0.60 12.52
N ALA A 67 -13.85 0.12 13.77
CA ALA A 67 -12.88 0.56 14.76
C ALA A 67 -11.44 0.20 14.37
N LEU A 68 -11.22 -1.01 13.85
CA LEU A 68 -9.90 -1.47 13.42
C LEU A 68 -9.44 -0.76 12.14
N SER A 69 -10.37 -0.54 11.20
CA SER A 69 -10.09 0.26 10.00
C SER A 69 -9.69 1.69 10.37
N GLN A 70 -10.38 2.29 11.35
CA GLN A 70 -10.07 3.63 11.84
C GLN A 70 -8.69 3.66 12.50
N GLU A 71 -8.38 2.73 13.41
CA GLU A 71 -7.07 2.66 14.06
C GLU A 71 -5.92 2.50 13.05
N LEU A 72 -6.13 1.68 12.01
CA LEU A 72 -5.17 1.49 10.92
C LEU A 72 -4.95 2.78 10.10
N LEU A 73 -6.02 3.51 9.78
CA LEU A 73 -5.95 4.80 9.06
C LEU A 73 -5.31 5.90 9.92
N ASP A 74 -5.67 5.97 11.20
CA ASP A 74 -5.09 6.92 12.15
C ASP A 74 -3.58 6.69 12.28
N THR A 75 -3.15 5.41 12.33
CA THR A 75 -1.73 5.05 12.33
C THR A 75 -1.01 5.51 11.05
N LEU A 76 -1.61 5.28 9.87
CA LEU A 76 -1.06 5.74 8.59
C LEU A 76 -0.88 7.27 8.58
N PHE A 77 -1.92 8.03 8.95
CA PHE A 77 -1.87 9.49 8.87
C PHE A 77 -0.97 10.13 9.93
N ALA A 78 -0.86 9.52 11.12
CA ALA A 78 0.12 9.92 12.11
C ALA A 78 1.56 9.72 11.60
N ASP A 79 1.86 8.55 11.00
CA ASP A 79 3.18 8.27 10.41
C ASP A 79 3.50 9.25 9.27
N MET A 80 2.52 9.61 8.44
CA MET A 80 2.69 10.61 7.39
C MET A 80 2.97 12.01 7.94
N ASP A 81 2.28 12.44 9.00
CA ASP A 81 2.53 13.73 9.65
C ASP A 81 3.95 13.80 10.21
N GLU A 82 4.39 12.76 10.92
CA GLU A 82 5.74 12.65 11.49
C GLU A 82 6.81 12.70 10.39
N ASN A 83 6.66 11.87 9.34
CA ASN A 83 7.61 11.82 8.23
C ASN A 83 7.74 13.17 7.49
N LEU A 84 6.62 13.89 7.30
CA LEU A 84 6.66 15.22 6.68
C LEU A 84 7.42 16.23 7.55
N ARG A 85 7.23 16.20 8.87
CA ARG A 85 7.99 17.06 9.79
C ARG A 85 9.47 16.72 9.80
N GLU A 86 9.82 15.43 9.79
CA GLU A 86 11.22 15.00 9.68
C GLU A 86 11.87 15.45 8.37
N MET A 87 11.09 15.55 7.30
CA MET A 87 11.53 16.12 6.02
C MET A 87 11.58 17.67 6.01
N GLY A 88 11.32 18.33 7.14
CA GLY A 88 11.40 19.78 7.30
C GLY A 88 10.15 20.54 6.83
N VAL A 89 9.02 19.86 6.61
CA VAL A 89 7.75 20.53 6.35
C VAL A 89 7.30 21.24 7.63
N GLY A 90 7.20 22.58 7.56
CA GLY A 90 6.87 23.38 8.73
C GLY A 90 5.47 23.14 9.27
N ASP A 91 5.30 23.30 10.59
CA ASP A 91 4.08 23.01 11.36
C ASP A 91 2.82 23.68 10.82
N LEU A 92 2.95 24.88 10.23
CA LEU A 92 1.82 25.62 9.65
C LEU A 92 1.29 24.98 8.34
N SER A 93 2.09 24.15 7.69
CA SER A 93 1.81 23.57 6.38
C SER A 93 1.61 22.05 6.39
N VAL A 94 2.11 21.36 7.42
CA VAL A 94 2.08 19.89 7.50
C VAL A 94 0.66 19.34 7.44
N GLY A 95 -0.29 19.89 8.21
CA GLY A 95 -1.68 19.43 8.19
C GLY A 95 -2.35 19.59 6.81
N LYS A 96 -2.00 20.64 6.06
CA LYS A 96 -2.47 20.82 4.68
C LYS A 96 -1.91 19.73 3.76
N ARG A 97 -0.66 19.31 3.96
CA ARG A 97 -0.01 18.26 3.16
C ARG A 97 -0.56 16.88 3.51
N VAL A 98 -0.73 16.57 4.80
CA VAL A 98 -1.39 15.34 5.25
C VAL A 98 -2.78 15.23 4.63
N LYS A 99 -3.58 16.31 4.66
CA LYS A 99 -4.91 16.33 4.02
C LYS A 99 -4.86 16.04 2.52
N GLN A 100 -3.93 16.66 1.78
CA GLN A 100 -3.76 16.40 0.35
C GLN A 100 -3.38 14.95 0.07
N MET A 101 -2.50 14.37 0.88
CA MET A 101 -2.14 12.97 0.74
C MET A 101 -3.30 12.03 1.12
N ALA A 102 -4.14 12.41 2.08
CA ALA A 102 -5.37 11.66 2.42
C ALA A 102 -6.39 11.68 1.27
N ASP A 103 -6.64 12.84 0.65
CA ASP A 103 -7.51 12.93 -0.53
C ASP A 103 -6.98 12.06 -1.68
N ALA A 104 -5.67 12.11 -1.91
CA ALA A 104 -4.96 11.30 -2.89
C ALA A 104 -5.03 9.79 -2.58
N PHE A 105 -4.97 9.42 -1.29
CA PHE A 105 -5.12 8.06 -0.79
C PHE A 105 -6.51 7.52 -1.14
N TYR A 106 -7.60 8.22 -0.74
CA TYR A 106 -8.96 7.73 -0.98
C TYR A 106 -9.30 7.61 -2.46
N GLY A 107 -8.83 8.54 -3.31
CA GLY A 107 -8.98 8.43 -4.76
C GLY A 107 -8.32 7.18 -5.35
N ARG A 108 -7.18 6.75 -4.79
CA ARG A 108 -6.49 5.53 -5.19
C ARG A 108 -7.19 4.27 -4.68
N ILE A 109 -7.66 4.28 -3.43
CA ILE A 109 -8.48 3.18 -2.88
C ILE A 109 -9.65 2.87 -3.82
N ALA A 110 -10.41 3.89 -4.23
CA ALA A 110 -11.52 3.72 -5.16
C ALA A 110 -11.07 3.15 -6.51
N ALA A 111 -9.99 3.69 -7.10
CA ALA A 111 -9.47 3.21 -8.38
C ALA A 111 -8.95 1.76 -8.34
N TYR A 112 -8.47 1.30 -7.19
CA TYR A 112 -8.03 -0.08 -7.00
C TYR A 112 -9.19 -1.03 -6.70
N GLU A 113 -10.20 -0.58 -5.95
CA GLU A 113 -11.48 -1.28 -5.76
C GLU A 113 -12.12 -1.57 -7.12
N ASP A 114 -12.32 -0.53 -7.94
CA ASP A 114 -12.86 -0.65 -9.30
C ASP A 114 -12.00 -1.57 -10.19
N GLY A 115 -10.68 -1.56 -9.98
CA GLY A 115 -9.75 -2.41 -10.72
C GLY A 115 -9.85 -3.90 -10.35
N LEU A 116 -10.03 -4.21 -9.07
CA LEU A 116 -10.19 -5.59 -8.62
C LEU A 116 -11.55 -6.19 -9.02
N ASP A 117 -12.61 -5.38 -8.94
CA ASP A 117 -13.98 -5.82 -9.25
C ASP A 117 -14.38 -5.64 -10.72
N GLY A 118 -13.57 -4.91 -11.48
CA GLY A 118 -13.83 -4.58 -12.88
C GLY A 118 -13.32 -5.62 -13.87
N GLU A 119 -13.41 -5.24 -15.14
CA GLU A 119 -12.96 -6.07 -16.26
C GLU A 119 -11.43 -6.17 -16.33
N ALA A 120 -10.94 -7.16 -17.10
CA ALA A 120 -9.52 -7.34 -17.34
C ALA A 120 -8.88 -6.05 -17.92
N GLY A 121 -7.76 -5.63 -17.36
CA GLY A 121 -7.05 -4.42 -17.77
C GLY A 121 -7.35 -3.17 -16.95
N VAL A 122 -8.48 -3.12 -16.20
CA VAL A 122 -8.82 -1.94 -15.38
C VAL A 122 -7.81 -1.76 -14.24
N LEU A 123 -7.48 -2.84 -13.53
CA LEU A 123 -6.46 -2.80 -12.47
C LEU A 123 -5.08 -2.42 -13.02
N GLU A 124 -4.69 -3.00 -14.15
CA GLU A 124 -3.43 -2.73 -14.83
C GLU A 124 -3.33 -1.25 -15.24
N ALA A 125 -4.43 -0.65 -15.72
CA ALA A 125 -4.50 0.78 -16.03
C ALA A 125 -4.38 1.65 -14.77
N SER A 126 -5.06 1.28 -13.68
CA SER A 126 -4.92 1.97 -12.39
C SER A 126 -3.49 1.89 -11.84
N LEU A 127 -2.83 0.73 -11.96
CA LEU A 127 -1.41 0.57 -11.58
C LEU A 127 -0.48 1.42 -12.45
N ALA A 128 -0.69 1.44 -13.76
CA ALA A 128 0.12 2.25 -14.67
C ALA A 128 0.03 3.74 -14.30
N ARG A 129 -1.18 4.23 -14.04
CA ARG A 129 -1.44 5.63 -13.70
C ARG A 129 -0.92 6.02 -12.32
N ASN A 130 -1.12 5.17 -11.31
CA ASN A 130 -0.89 5.54 -9.92
C ASN A 130 0.48 5.06 -9.41
N LEU A 131 0.76 3.76 -9.52
CA LEU A 131 1.98 3.16 -8.98
C LEU A 131 3.23 3.51 -9.79
N PHE A 132 3.11 3.51 -11.12
CA PHE A 132 4.22 3.89 -12.00
C PHE A 132 4.22 5.39 -12.33
N GLY A 133 3.05 6.04 -12.31
CA GLY A 133 2.95 7.47 -12.55
C GLY A 133 3.46 7.85 -13.94
N THR A 134 4.55 8.62 -13.98
CA THR A 134 5.22 9.00 -15.22
C THR A 134 6.29 7.99 -15.66
N ALA A 135 6.63 7.01 -14.83
CA ALA A 135 7.55 5.94 -15.19
C ALA A 135 6.89 4.96 -16.18
N LYS A 136 7.67 4.48 -17.15
CA LYS A 136 7.18 3.52 -18.15
C LYS A 136 7.12 2.12 -17.54
N ALA A 137 5.91 1.61 -17.32
CA ALA A 137 5.67 0.22 -16.96
C ALA A 137 5.58 -0.65 -18.23
N SER A 138 6.18 -1.86 -18.22
CA SER A 138 5.90 -2.84 -19.27
C SER A 138 4.53 -3.49 -19.02
N PRO A 139 3.79 -3.89 -20.07
CA PRO A 139 2.54 -4.64 -19.89
C PRO A 139 2.71 -5.89 -19.02
N ALA A 140 3.88 -6.54 -19.12
CA ALA A 140 4.19 -7.73 -18.34
C ALA A 140 4.38 -7.41 -16.84
N ALA A 141 5.01 -6.29 -16.50
CA ALA A 141 5.14 -5.85 -15.10
C ALA A 141 3.77 -5.51 -14.50
N LEU A 142 2.92 -4.80 -15.25
CA LEU A 142 1.55 -4.48 -14.83
C LEU A 142 0.73 -5.77 -14.60
N ALA A 143 0.78 -6.72 -15.53
CA ALA A 143 0.07 -7.99 -15.40
C ALA A 143 0.54 -8.79 -14.18
N VAL A 144 1.85 -8.83 -13.92
CA VAL A 144 2.41 -9.53 -12.76
C VAL A 144 2.00 -8.88 -11.43
N LEU A 145 2.00 -7.55 -11.35
CA LEU A 145 1.55 -6.82 -10.16
C LEU A 145 0.04 -6.94 -9.95
N ALA A 146 -0.75 -6.89 -11.03
CA ALA A 146 -2.19 -7.10 -10.95
C ALA A 146 -2.55 -8.51 -10.50
N ALA A 147 -1.82 -9.53 -11.00
CA ALA A 147 -1.97 -10.91 -10.54
C ALA A 147 -1.57 -11.08 -9.06
N TYR A 148 -0.50 -10.39 -8.62
CA TYR A 148 -0.12 -10.32 -7.21
C TYR A 148 -1.26 -9.76 -6.37
N LEU A 149 -1.82 -8.59 -6.72
CA LEU A 149 -2.89 -7.96 -5.93
C LEU A 149 -4.15 -8.82 -5.85
N ARG A 150 -4.54 -9.50 -6.94
CA ARG A 150 -5.67 -10.43 -6.93
C ARG A 150 -5.42 -11.61 -5.99
N ARG A 151 -4.24 -12.22 -6.06
CA ARG A 151 -3.83 -13.30 -5.15
C ARG A 151 -3.84 -12.86 -3.68
N GLU A 152 -3.32 -11.66 -3.39
CA GLU A 152 -3.30 -11.14 -2.02
C GLU A 152 -4.71 -10.80 -1.52
N ALA A 153 -5.58 -10.27 -2.37
CA ALA A 153 -6.98 -10.03 -2.02
C ALA A 153 -7.69 -11.35 -1.65
N GLU A 154 -7.51 -12.40 -2.45
CA GLU A 154 -8.04 -13.74 -2.16
C GLU A 154 -7.45 -14.33 -0.87
N SER A 155 -6.14 -14.21 -0.67
CA SER A 155 -5.46 -14.75 0.51
C SER A 155 -5.92 -14.06 1.80
N LEU A 156 -6.05 -12.72 1.77
CA LEU A 156 -6.58 -11.95 2.90
C LEU A 156 -8.05 -12.26 3.17
N ALA A 157 -8.87 -12.45 2.11
CA ALA A 157 -10.26 -12.86 2.25
C ALA A 157 -10.41 -14.23 2.94
N ALA A 158 -9.43 -15.13 2.74
CA ALA A 158 -9.41 -16.44 3.36
C ALA A 158 -8.89 -16.47 4.82
N LEU A 159 -8.28 -15.38 5.31
CA LEU A 159 -7.81 -15.31 6.69
C LEU A 159 -8.97 -15.22 7.70
N ASP A 160 -8.77 -15.87 8.85
CA ASP A 160 -9.67 -15.77 10.00
C ASP A 160 -9.73 -14.33 10.50
N MET A 161 -10.94 -13.77 10.59
CA MET A 161 -11.15 -12.44 11.11
C MET A 161 -10.69 -12.26 12.55
N LYS A 162 -10.64 -13.34 13.34
CA LYS A 162 -10.09 -13.26 14.69
C LYS A 162 -8.59 -12.94 14.66
N ALA A 163 -7.84 -13.51 13.72
CA ALA A 163 -6.41 -13.23 13.55
C ALA A 163 -6.20 -11.78 13.08
N ILE A 164 -6.97 -11.34 12.09
CA ILE A 164 -6.90 -9.94 11.60
C ILE A 164 -7.22 -8.95 12.73
N ARG A 165 -8.24 -9.23 13.55
CA ARG A 165 -8.59 -8.39 14.72
C ARG A 165 -7.52 -8.41 15.82
N ALA A 166 -6.68 -9.44 15.88
CA ALA A 166 -5.51 -9.50 16.74
C ALA A 166 -4.28 -8.77 16.13
N GLY A 167 -4.42 -8.22 14.93
CA GLY A 167 -3.36 -7.50 14.23
C GLY A 167 -2.50 -8.40 13.35
N GLU A 168 -2.99 -9.58 12.98
CA GLU A 168 -2.24 -10.55 12.19
C GLU A 168 -2.72 -10.57 10.73
N VAL A 169 -1.86 -10.10 9.83
CA VAL A 169 -1.95 -10.31 8.39
C VAL A 169 -0.65 -10.86 7.83
N ALA A 170 -0.78 -11.68 6.80
CA ALA A 170 0.36 -12.19 6.05
C ALA A 170 0.11 -11.97 4.57
N PHE A 171 1.11 -11.42 3.90
CA PHE A 171 1.13 -11.30 2.45
C PHE A 171 2.03 -12.39 1.87
N GLY A 172 1.68 -12.88 0.70
CA GLY A 172 2.55 -13.73 -0.10
C GLY A 172 3.84 -13.00 -0.52
N PRO A 173 4.85 -13.74 -1.00
CA PRO A 173 6.09 -13.12 -1.46
C PRO A 173 5.82 -12.18 -2.64
N PRO A 174 6.61 -11.10 -2.80
CA PRO A 174 6.59 -10.28 -4.00
C PRO A 174 6.70 -11.16 -5.25
N PRO A 175 6.06 -10.78 -6.36
CA PRO A 175 6.11 -11.60 -7.54
C PRO A 175 7.52 -11.59 -8.13
N LYS A 176 7.92 -12.71 -8.74
CA LYS A 176 9.15 -12.75 -9.54
C LYS A 176 8.98 -11.83 -10.76
N ALA A 177 10.10 -11.30 -11.26
CA ALA A 177 10.09 -10.51 -12.50
C ALA A 177 9.31 -11.25 -13.58
N ALA A 178 8.50 -10.52 -14.34
CA ALA A 178 7.95 -11.06 -15.57
C ALA A 178 9.14 -11.55 -16.42
N LYS A 179 9.14 -12.83 -16.79
CA LYS A 179 10.12 -13.32 -17.76
C LYS A 179 9.90 -12.52 -19.04
N GLY A 180 10.80 -11.58 -19.33
CA GLY A 180 10.79 -10.92 -20.61
C GLY A 180 10.95 -11.99 -21.69
N GLN A 181 10.03 -12.05 -22.63
CA GLN A 181 10.36 -12.59 -23.95
C GLN A 181 11.52 -11.72 -24.44
N GLY A 182 12.72 -12.28 -24.41
CA GLY A 182 13.87 -11.67 -25.06
C GLY A 182 13.53 -11.49 -26.53
N GLY A 183 13.47 -10.25 -26.97
CA GLY A 183 13.62 -9.86 -28.37
C GLY A 183 15.03 -9.32 -28.53
#